data_AF-Q0F3U9-F1
#
_entry.id   AF-Q0F3U9-F1
#
_cell.length_a   1.000
_cell.length_b   1.000
_cell.length_c   1.000
_cell.angle_alpha   90.00
_cell.angle_beta   90.00
_cell.angle_gamma   90.00
#
_symmetry.space_group_name_H-M   'P 1'
#
loop_
_entity.id
_entity.type
_entity.pdbx_description
1 polymer ?
#
loop_
_entity_poly.entity_id
_entity_poly.type
_entity_poly.pdbx_seq_one_letter_code
_entity_poly.pdbx_strand_id
1 'polypeptide(L)'
;MALSDEQVNEASIPEGKKQLKISDGGGLYLLVKPSGRYWKLAYRFDGKQKSLALGVYPAVSLDDARQKREQAKSLLADGVDPGVVKQQQKRRAVATETVTTQTSVESPEPEPVHATGQLELALHQQPVATLSREDQARIEDRRLRILQLLVKENAYTVNEQLLQQSLDALGHKVSSDRLRTDLAWLYEQQVLLLETDGLWIALLTRNGLEVAEGRMWIPGIKRPEPLA
;
A
#
# COMPACT_ATOMS: atom_id res chain seq x y z
N MET A 1 -24.48 -24.99 4.52
CA MET A 1 -25.02 -25.11 3.15
C MET A 1 -24.43 -23.97 2.33
N ALA A 2 -23.98 -24.24 1.11
CA ALA A 2 -23.55 -23.22 0.17
C ALA A 2 -24.77 -22.62 -0.52
N LEU A 3 -24.67 -21.33 -0.91
CA LEU A 3 -25.72 -20.64 -1.66
C LEU A 3 -25.68 -21.03 -3.14
N SER A 4 -26.84 -21.00 -3.80
CA SER A 4 -26.97 -20.94 -5.26
C SER A 4 -27.37 -19.53 -5.72
N ASP A 5 -27.12 -19.19 -6.98
CA ASP A 5 -27.52 -17.90 -7.54
C ASP A 5 -29.04 -17.67 -7.50
N GLU A 6 -29.82 -18.74 -7.67
CA GLU A 6 -31.29 -18.72 -7.53
C GLU A 6 -31.71 -18.31 -6.11
N GLN A 7 -31.11 -18.93 -5.09
CA GLN A 7 -31.36 -18.57 -3.69
C GLN A 7 -30.93 -17.14 -3.36
N VAL A 8 -29.85 -16.65 -3.96
CA VAL A 8 -29.40 -15.26 -3.81
C VAL A 8 -30.39 -14.29 -4.44
N ASN A 9 -30.95 -14.66 -5.59
CA ASN A 9 -31.88 -13.82 -6.32
C ASN A 9 -33.24 -13.70 -5.62
N GLU A 10 -33.76 -14.81 -5.10
CA GLU A 10 -35.04 -14.88 -4.39
C GLU A 10 -34.98 -14.37 -2.94
N ALA A 11 -33.77 -14.16 -2.42
CA ALA A 11 -33.55 -13.73 -1.04
C ALA A 11 -34.26 -12.39 -0.73
N SER A 12 -35.30 -12.48 0.09
CA SER A 12 -36.09 -11.34 0.58
C SER A 12 -36.15 -11.33 2.11
N ILE A 13 -36.47 -10.18 2.69
CA ILE A 13 -36.57 -10.06 4.16
C ILE A 13 -37.93 -10.61 4.58
N PRO A 14 -37.98 -11.61 5.50
CA PRO A 14 -39.24 -12.13 6.00
C PRO A 14 -40.05 -11.05 6.74
N GLU A 15 -41.37 -11.18 6.72
CA GLU A 15 -42.28 -10.27 7.41
C GLU A 15 -41.90 -10.12 8.90
N GLY A 16 -41.88 -8.88 9.39
CA GLY A 16 -41.49 -8.54 10.76
C GLY A 16 -39.97 -8.51 11.05
N LYS A 17 -39.10 -8.83 10.10
CA LYS A 17 -37.63 -8.73 10.28
C LYS A 17 -37.04 -7.49 9.63
N LYS A 18 -35.93 -6.98 10.19
CA LYS A 18 -35.20 -5.82 9.65
C LYS A 18 -34.12 -6.19 8.63
N GLN A 19 -33.63 -7.43 8.69
CA GLN A 19 -32.59 -7.95 7.79
C GLN A 19 -32.61 -9.48 7.78
N LEU A 20 -32.13 -10.07 6.69
CA LEU A 20 -31.90 -11.51 6.58
C LEU A 20 -30.41 -11.77 6.34
N LYS A 21 -29.85 -12.74 7.08
CA LYS A 21 -28.48 -13.21 6.90
C LYS A 21 -28.52 -14.65 6.38
N ILE A 22 -27.93 -14.88 5.21
CA ILE A 22 -27.87 -16.21 4.58
C ILE A 22 -26.40 -16.61 4.39
N SER A 23 -25.98 -17.72 4.97
CA SER A 23 -24.58 -18.15 4.94
C SER A 23 -24.25 -18.93 3.67
N ASP A 24 -23.11 -18.63 3.04
CA ASP A 24 -22.52 -19.43 1.95
C ASP A 24 -21.46 -20.41 2.48
N GLY A 25 -20.77 -20.05 3.57
CA GLY A 25 -19.76 -20.92 4.21
C GLY A 25 -18.37 -20.28 4.26
N GLY A 26 -17.51 -20.81 5.12
CA GLY A 26 -16.17 -20.25 5.35
C GLY A 26 -16.19 -18.80 5.86
N GLY A 27 -17.24 -18.43 6.60
CA GLY A 27 -17.48 -17.07 7.09
C GLY A 27 -18.18 -16.14 6.10
N LEU A 28 -18.33 -16.50 4.82
CA LEU A 28 -19.05 -15.73 3.82
C LEU A 28 -20.57 -15.84 4.00
N TYR A 29 -21.26 -14.72 3.89
CA TYR A 29 -22.71 -14.64 3.93
C TYR A 29 -23.24 -13.46 3.12
N LEU A 30 -24.48 -13.60 2.64
CA LEU A 30 -25.29 -12.53 2.08
C LEU A 30 -26.06 -11.85 3.21
N LEU A 31 -25.99 -10.52 3.28
CA LEU A 31 -26.80 -9.71 4.17
C LEU A 31 -27.84 -8.95 3.34
N VAL A 32 -29.11 -9.31 3.49
CA VAL A 32 -30.24 -8.66 2.84
C VAL A 32 -30.81 -7.60 3.78
N LYS A 33 -30.85 -6.35 3.31
CA LYS A 33 -31.45 -5.20 3.98
C LYS A 33 -32.42 -4.50 3.03
N PRO A 34 -33.32 -3.63 3.54
CA PRO A 34 -34.18 -2.84 2.67
C PRO A 34 -33.38 -1.99 1.68
N SER A 35 -32.16 -1.58 2.06
CA SER A 35 -31.23 -0.81 1.23
C SER A 35 -30.51 -1.62 0.15
N GLY A 36 -30.57 -2.96 0.18
CA GLY A 36 -29.89 -3.82 -0.77
C GLY A 36 -29.28 -5.08 -0.18
N ARG A 37 -28.52 -5.79 -1.02
CA ARG A 37 -27.89 -7.08 -0.73
C ARG A 37 -26.38 -6.95 -0.69
N TYR A 38 -25.77 -7.34 0.42
CA TYR A 38 -24.34 -7.12 0.69
C TYR A 38 -23.61 -8.42 0.95
N TRP A 39 -22.54 -8.67 0.22
CA TRP A 39 -21.61 -9.74 0.52
C TRP A 39 -20.73 -9.35 1.70
N LYS A 40 -20.69 -10.19 2.74
CA LYS A 40 -19.88 -9.96 3.93
C LYS A 40 -19.17 -11.23 4.37
N LEU A 41 -17.97 -11.05 4.92
CA LEU A 41 -17.17 -12.11 5.50
C LEU A 41 -17.05 -11.85 7.01
N ALA A 42 -17.46 -12.81 7.83
CA ALA A 42 -17.15 -12.85 9.25
C ALA A 42 -15.81 -13.58 9.44
N TYR A 43 -14.91 -12.98 10.21
CA TYR A 43 -13.58 -13.53 10.48
C TYR A 43 -13.13 -13.19 11.91
N ARG A 44 -12.03 -13.79 12.35
CA ARG A 44 -11.35 -13.41 13.57
C ARG A 44 -9.92 -13.00 13.25
N PHE A 45 -9.48 -11.93 13.89
CA PHE A 45 -8.10 -11.45 13.81
C PHE A 45 -7.73 -10.89 15.17
N ASP A 46 -6.54 -11.23 15.67
CA ASP A 46 -6.06 -10.79 16.98
C ASP A 46 -7.10 -11.04 18.11
N GLY A 47 -7.63 -12.27 18.16
CA GLY A 47 -8.64 -12.69 19.13
C GLY A 47 -10.04 -12.05 18.99
N LYS A 48 -10.21 -11.03 18.14
CA LYS A 48 -11.46 -10.27 17.99
C LYS A 48 -12.25 -10.73 16.77
N GLN A 49 -13.57 -10.79 16.91
CA GLN A 49 -14.46 -11.07 15.79
C GLN A 49 -14.69 -9.79 14.98
N LYS A 50 -14.46 -9.87 13.66
CA LYS A 50 -14.57 -8.75 12.72
C LYS A 50 -15.44 -9.14 11.53
N SER A 51 -15.86 -8.13 10.77
CA SER A 51 -16.65 -8.32 9.55
C SER A 51 -16.16 -7.44 8.42
N LEU A 52 -15.82 -8.06 7.30
CA LEU A 52 -15.35 -7.42 6.09
C LEU A 52 -16.51 -7.35 5.09
N ALA A 53 -16.79 -6.18 4.53
CA ALA A 53 -17.65 -6.07 3.36
C ALA A 53 -16.88 -6.58 2.14
N LEU A 54 -17.48 -7.35 1.24
CA LEU A 54 -16.84 -7.83 0.00
C LEU A 54 -17.43 -7.21 -1.26
N GLY A 55 -18.68 -6.76 -1.20
CA GLY A 55 -19.35 -6.13 -2.33
C GLY A 55 -20.84 -5.96 -2.11
N VAL A 56 -21.50 -5.37 -3.10
CA VAL A 56 -22.96 -5.26 -3.19
C VAL A 56 -23.41 -6.10 -4.37
N TYR A 57 -24.43 -6.92 -4.18
CA TYR A 57 -25.06 -7.68 -5.26
C TYR A 57 -26.06 -6.78 -6.01
N PRO A 58 -26.16 -6.82 -7.36
CA PRO A 58 -25.51 -7.77 -8.27
C PRO A 58 -24.13 -7.36 -8.81
N ALA A 59 -23.62 -6.19 -8.46
CA ALA A 59 -22.32 -5.70 -8.93
C ALA A 59 -21.14 -6.61 -8.56
N VAL A 60 -21.29 -7.44 -7.52
CA VAL A 60 -20.39 -8.54 -7.18
C VAL A 60 -21.23 -9.82 -7.17
N SER A 61 -20.88 -10.76 -8.04
CA SER A 61 -21.55 -12.05 -8.15
C SER A 61 -21.24 -12.96 -6.94
N LEU A 62 -21.96 -14.08 -6.81
CA LEU A 62 -21.65 -15.08 -5.79
C LEU A 62 -20.24 -15.66 -5.99
N ASP A 63 -19.83 -15.91 -7.23
CA ASP A 63 -18.49 -16.43 -7.53
C ASP A 63 -17.40 -15.40 -7.17
N ASP A 64 -17.57 -14.14 -7.57
CA ASP A 64 -16.63 -13.06 -7.20
C ASP A 64 -16.52 -12.90 -5.68
N ALA A 65 -17.65 -13.05 -4.96
CA ALA A 65 -17.65 -13.01 -3.51
C ALA A 65 -16.87 -14.17 -2.89
N ARG A 66 -16.92 -15.37 -3.50
CA ARG A 66 -16.11 -16.54 -3.09
C ARG A 66 -14.63 -16.33 -3.37
N GLN A 67 -14.27 -15.79 -4.54
CA GLN A 67 -12.88 -15.46 -4.85
C GLN A 67 -12.31 -14.44 -3.85
N LYS A 68 -13.06 -13.37 -3.57
CA LYS A 68 -12.68 -12.36 -2.56
C LYS A 68 -12.59 -12.93 -1.14
N ARG A 69 -13.39 -13.95 -0.80
CA ARG A 69 -13.26 -14.69 0.46
C ARG A 69 -11.92 -15.40 0.54
N GLU A 70 -11.51 -16.12 -0.51
CA GLU A 70 -10.23 -16.83 -0.51
C GLU A 70 -9.05 -15.86 -0.42
N GLN A 71 -9.09 -14.74 -1.14
CA GLN A 71 -8.11 -13.66 -1.01
C GLN A 71 -8.01 -13.15 0.44
N ALA A 72 -9.15 -12.86 1.07
CA ALA A 72 -9.17 -12.41 2.46
C ALA A 72 -8.67 -13.48 3.44
N LYS A 73 -8.93 -14.77 3.18
CA LYS A 73 -8.38 -15.86 4.00
C LYS A 73 -6.87 -16.02 3.83
N SER A 74 -6.34 -15.83 2.62
CA SER A 74 -4.89 -15.81 2.40
C SER A 74 -4.23 -14.75 3.27
N LEU A 75 -4.75 -13.52 3.23
CA LEU A 75 -4.26 -12.43 4.07
C LEU A 75 -4.31 -12.78 5.57
N LEU A 76 -5.40 -13.40 6.04
CA LEU A 76 -5.51 -13.84 7.43
C LEU A 76 -4.49 -14.93 7.80
N ALA A 77 -4.21 -15.86 6.89
CA ALA A 77 -3.18 -16.88 7.07
C ALA A 77 -1.78 -16.26 7.15
N ASP A 78 -1.56 -15.17 6.42
CA ASP A 78 -0.33 -14.37 6.45
C ASP A 78 -0.27 -13.41 7.66
N GLY A 79 -1.26 -13.45 8.57
CA GLY A 79 -1.31 -12.57 9.74
C GLY A 79 -1.66 -11.11 9.42
N VAL A 80 -2.25 -10.85 8.26
CA VAL A 80 -2.68 -9.52 7.80
C VAL A 80 -4.19 -9.36 7.94
N ASP A 81 -4.66 -8.22 8.46
CA ASP A 81 -6.09 -7.91 8.54
C ASP A 81 -6.67 -7.46 7.18
N PRO A 82 -7.57 -8.23 6.55
CA PRO A 82 -8.14 -7.89 5.23
C PRO A 82 -8.98 -6.60 5.24
N GLY A 83 -9.49 -6.19 6.42
CA GLY A 83 -10.24 -4.95 6.60
C GLY A 83 -9.43 -3.72 6.26
N VAL A 84 -8.14 -3.75 6.62
CA VAL A 84 -7.19 -2.65 6.39
C VAL A 84 -6.85 -2.57 4.89
N VAL A 85 -6.56 -3.70 4.26
CA VAL A 85 -6.27 -3.79 2.82
C VAL A 85 -7.44 -3.28 1.97
N LYS A 86 -8.68 -3.65 2.31
CA LYS A 86 -9.86 -3.16 1.58
C LYS A 86 -10.09 -1.67 1.78
N GLN A 87 -9.84 -1.15 2.98
CA GLN A 87 -9.96 0.29 3.25
C GLN A 87 -8.93 1.09 2.45
N GLN A 88 -7.70 0.60 2.33
CA GLN A 88 -6.64 1.17 1.48
C GLN A 88 -7.03 1.16 -0.01
N GLN A 89 -7.57 0.03 -0.52
CA GLN A 89 -8.03 -0.06 -1.91
C GLN A 89 -9.21 0.86 -2.22
N LYS A 90 -10.18 1.00 -1.30
CA LYS A 90 -11.31 1.93 -1.48
C LYS A 90 -10.84 3.38 -1.51
N ARG A 91 -9.83 3.75 -0.71
CA ARG A 91 -9.24 5.09 -0.70
C ARG A 91 -8.49 5.39 -2.01
N ARG A 92 -7.76 4.40 -2.55
CA ARG A 92 -7.10 4.50 -3.86
C ARG A 92 -8.09 4.75 -5.02
N ALA A 93 -9.25 4.10 -5.02
CA ALA A 93 -10.24 4.23 -6.10
C ALA A 93 -10.96 5.59 -6.12
N VAL A 94 -11.14 6.25 -4.96
CA VAL A 94 -11.78 7.58 -4.89
C VAL A 94 -10.85 8.69 -5.40
N ALA A 95 -9.53 8.50 -5.33
CA ALA A 95 -8.54 9.48 -5.77
C ALA A 95 -8.33 9.53 -7.30
N THR A 96 -8.97 8.64 -8.08
CA THR A 96 -8.73 8.52 -9.54
C THR A 96 -9.77 9.26 -10.40
N GLU A 97 -10.80 9.91 -9.83
CA GLU A 97 -11.89 10.54 -10.58
C GLU A 97 -11.77 12.06 -10.78
N THR A 98 -10.66 12.70 -10.39
CA THR A 98 -10.50 14.17 -10.52
C THR A 98 -9.26 14.59 -11.31
N VAL A 99 -9.05 14.08 -12.53
CA VAL A 99 -8.24 14.79 -13.55
C VAL A 99 -8.78 14.46 -14.95
N THR A 100 -9.79 15.19 -15.41
CA THR A 100 -10.14 15.27 -16.84
C THR A 100 -10.66 16.67 -17.16
N THR A 101 -9.74 17.63 -17.34
CA THR A 101 -10.00 18.82 -18.16
C THR A 101 -8.67 19.45 -18.58
N GLN A 102 -8.44 19.50 -19.89
CA GLN A 102 -7.71 20.54 -20.67
C GLN A 102 -7.38 19.88 -22.02
N THR A 103 -8.24 19.97 -23.03
CA THR A 103 -8.48 21.09 -23.95
C THR A 103 -7.26 21.42 -24.82
N SER A 104 -7.37 21.01 -26.09
CA SER A 104 -6.59 21.43 -27.26
C SER A 104 -6.39 22.94 -27.36
N VAL A 105 -5.22 23.40 -27.85
CA VAL A 105 -5.10 24.33 -29.01
C VAL A 105 -3.71 24.19 -29.66
N GLU A 106 -3.73 23.83 -30.94
CA GLU A 106 -2.92 24.28 -32.10
C GLU A 106 -1.42 24.66 -31.99
N SER A 107 -0.63 24.07 -32.90
CA SER A 107 0.67 24.51 -33.41
C SER A 107 0.58 25.88 -34.16
N PRO A 108 1.69 26.53 -34.54
CA PRO A 108 2.42 26.15 -35.77
C PRO A 108 3.96 26.33 -35.75
N GLU A 109 4.66 25.40 -36.41
CA GLU A 109 5.97 25.61 -37.08
C GLU A 109 5.73 26.24 -38.49
N PRO A 110 6.70 26.84 -39.24
CA PRO A 110 8.03 26.26 -39.52
C PRO A 110 9.25 27.21 -39.81
N GLU A 111 10.48 26.72 -39.55
CA GLU A 111 11.77 26.76 -40.33
C GLU A 111 12.40 28.11 -40.83
N PRO A 112 13.73 28.26 -41.17
CA PRO A 112 14.66 27.21 -41.62
C PRO A 112 16.17 27.26 -41.22
N VAL A 113 16.78 26.07 -41.32
CA VAL A 113 18.17 25.65 -41.66
C VAL A 113 19.34 26.67 -41.72
N HIS A 114 20.45 26.33 -41.03
CA HIS A 114 21.78 26.22 -41.65
C HIS A 114 22.67 25.24 -40.87
N ALA A 115 23.14 24.21 -41.59
CA ALA A 115 24.09 23.23 -41.12
C ALA A 115 25.52 23.80 -41.07
N THR A 116 26.27 23.49 -40.02
CA THR A 116 27.71 23.19 -40.09
C THR A 116 28.01 22.24 -38.94
N GLY A 117 28.38 21.00 -39.29
CA GLY A 117 28.69 19.96 -38.32
C GLY A 117 30.09 20.12 -37.72
N GLN A 118 30.27 19.57 -36.52
CA GLN A 118 31.29 18.57 -36.20
C GLN A 118 31.16 18.16 -34.72
N LEU A 119 30.98 16.85 -34.51
CA LEU A 119 31.52 16.03 -33.40
C LEU A 119 31.65 16.68 -32.02
N GLU A 120 30.75 16.33 -31.09
CA GLU A 120 31.15 15.51 -29.93
C GLU A 120 29.93 15.02 -29.15
N LEU A 121 29.97 13.73 -28.85
CA LEU A 121 29.00 12.97 -28.07
C LEU A 121 29.10 13.37 -26.58
N ALA A 122 28.67 14.57 -26.23
CA ALA A 122 28.57 14.99 -24.84
C ALA A 122 27.23 14.52 -24.27
N LEU A 123 27.22 13.25 -23.83
CA LEU A 123 26.38 12.79 -22.72
C LEU A 123 26.46 13.86 -21.63
N HIS A 124 25.43 14.68 -21.51
CA HIS A 124 25.19 15.52 -20.35
C HIS A 124 24.76 14.60 -19.19
N GLN A 125 25.66 13.73 -18.77
CA GLN A 125 25.66 13.26 -17.40
C GLN A 125 26.17 14.43 -16.57
N GLN A 126 25.22 15.17 -15.98
CA GLN A 126 25.57 16.07 -14.90
C GLN A 126 26.36 15.26 -13.86
N PRO A 127 27.50 15.77 -13.35
CA PRO A 127 28.28 15.05 -12.37
C PRO A 127 27.43 14.87 -11.12
N VAL A 128 27.03 13.63 -10.83
CA VAL A 128 26.46 13.25 -9.55
C VAL A 128 27.54 13.57 -8.51
N ALA A 129 27.31 14.59 -7.68
CA ALA A 129 28.22 14.95 -6.61
C ALA A 129 28.57 13.67 -5.82
N THR A 130 29.84 13.29 -5.83
CA THR A 130 30.32 12.12 -5.10
C THR A 130 30.16 12.43 -3.61
N LEU A 131 29.09 11.94 -3.00
CA LEU A 131 28.83 12.11 -1.56
C LEU A 131 30.07 11.61 -0.80
N SER A 132 30.47 12.35 0.26
CA SER A 132 31.56 11.90 1.13
C SER A 132 31.24 10.51 1.68
N ARG A 133 32.27 9.67 1.87
CA ARG A 133 32.09 8.33 2.48
C ARG A 133 31.36 8.40 3.82
N GLU A 134 31.59 9.46 4.59
CA GLU A 134 30.92 9.69 5.87
C GLU A 134 29.43 10.01 5.69
N ASP A 135 29.07 10.80 4.68
CA ASP A 135 27.68 11.14 4.38
C ASP A 135 26.92 9.93 3.84
N GLN A 136 27.58 9.11 3.01
CA GLN A 136 27.05 7.85 2.53
C GLN A 136 26.75 6.89 3.69
N ALA A 137 27.70 6.71 4.61
CA ALA A 137 27.51 5.87 5.79
C ALA A 137 26.34 6.35 6.67
N ARG A 138 26.16 7.67 6.84
CA ARG A 138 25.03 8.24 7.58
C ARG A 138 23.68 7.98 6.90
N ILE A 139 23.63 8.01 5.57
CA ILE A 139 22.42 7.71 4.78
C ILE A 139 22.05 6.23 4.92
N GLU A 140 23.03 5.34 4.76
CA GLU A 140 22.85 3.89 4.86
C GLU A 140 22.37 3.46 6.26
N ASP A 141 22.94 4.06 7.31
CA ASP A 141 22.56 3.82 8.70
C ASP A 141 21.15 4.35 9.00
N ARG A 142 20.80 5.55 8.51
CA ARG A 142 19.45 6.10 8.67
C ARG A 142 18.38 5.23 8.00
N ARG A 143 18.64 4.74 6.79
CA ARG A 143 17.75 3.84 6.07
C ARG A 143 17.52 2.54 6.82
N LEU A 144 18.59 1.94 7.35
CA LEU A 144 18.47 0.77 8.22
C LEU A 144 17.61 1.09 9.46
N ARG A 145 17.80 2.26 10.08
CA ARG A 145 17.07 2.64 11.28
C ARG A 145 15.58 2.88 11.03
N ILE A 146 15.21 3.43 9.86
CA ILE A 146 13.82 3.54 9.42
C ILE A 146 13.18 2.14 9.37
N LEU A 147 13.84 1.16 8.75
CA LEU A 147 13.32 -0.21 8.66
C LEU A 147 13.18 -0.84 10.05
N GLN A 148 14.18 -0.68 10.93
CA GLN A 148 14.13 -1.21 12.30
C GLN A 148 13.04 -0.56 13.17
N LEU A 149 12.76 0.74 12.97
CA LEU A 149 11.66 1.42 13.65
C LEU A 149 10.31 0.85 13.21
N LEU A 150 10.13 0.61 11.91
CA LEU A 150 8.93 -0.02 11.37
C LEU A 150 8.72 -1.44 11.91
N VAL A 151 9.79 -2.20 12.17
CA VAL A 151 9.69 -3.54 12.80
C VAL A 151 9.17 -3.47 14.24
N LYS A 152 9.52 -2.41 15.00
CA LYS A 152 9.12 -2.25 16.41
C LYS A 152 7.69 -1.73 16.57
N GLU A 153 7.16 -1.06 15.55
CA GLU A 153 5.86 -0.41 15.60
C GLU A 153 4.73 -1.37 15.22
N ASN A 154 3.60 -1.23 15.91
CA ASN A 154 2.47 -2.14 15.74
C ASN A 154 1.87 -1.96 14.33
N ALA A 155 1.69 -3.07 13.60
CA ALA A 155 1.26 -3.13 12.20
C ALA A 155 2.29 -2.73 11.12
N TYR A 156 3.57 -2.57 11.47
CA TYR A 156 4.64 -2.26 10.50
C TYR A 156 4.42 -0.97 9.68
N THR A 157 3.59 -0.06 10.21
CA THR A 157 3.24 1.21 9.59
C THR A 157 3.62 2.36 10.49
N VAL A 158 4.31 3.35 9.95
CA VAL A 158 4.65 4.58 10.70
C VAL A 158 4.45 5.79 9.81
N ASN A 159 3.89 6.84 10.40
CA ASN A 159 3.70 8.11 9.73
C ASN A 159 5.00 8.94 9.75
N GLU A 160 5.18 9.87 8.80
CA GLU A 160 6.42 10.63 8.63
C GLU A 160 6.83 11.41 9.89
N GLN A 161 5.86 12.05 10.56
CA GLN A 161 6.13 12.86 11.73
C GLN A 161 6.62 12.00 12.91
N LEU A 162 6.07 10.80 13.08
CA LEU A 162 6.49 9.85 14.10
C LEU A 162 7.85 9.23 13.73
N LEU A 163 8.10 8.90 12.46
CA LEU A 163 9.43 8.47 11.99
C LEU A 163 10.50 9.54 12.28
N GLN A 164 10.19 10.80 12.00
CA GLN A 164 11.12 11.91 12.27
C GLN A 164 11.42 12.04 13.77
N GLN A 165 10.39 11.99 14.63
CA GLN A 165 10.55 12.03 16.09
C GLN A 165 11.39 10.85 16.61
N SER A 166 11.12 9.64 16.12
CA SER A 166 11.87 8.45 16.52
C SER A 166 13.32 8.48 16.03
N LEU A 167 13.58 8.97 14.82
CA LEU A 167 14.93 9.16 14.30
C LEU A 167 15.70 10.22 15.09
N ASP A 168 15.05 11.34 15.44
CA ASP A 168 15.63 12.38 16.28
C ASP A 168 16.01 11.84 17.66
N ALA A 169 15.16 11.02 18.28
CA ALA A 169 15.44 10.37 19.55
C ALA A 169 16.65 9.41 19.49
N LEU A 170 16.98 8.92 18.29
CA LEU A 170 18.12 8.05 18.02
C LEU A 170 19.36 8.82 17.54
N GLY A 171 19.32 10.15 17.55
CA GLY A 171 20.42 11.02 17.14
C GLY A 171 20.49 11.32 15.65
N HIS A 172 19.53 10.83 14.84
CA HIS A 172 19.47 11.06 13.41
C HIS A 172 18.61 12.27 13.08
N LYS A 173 19.09 13.47 13.43
CA LYS A 173 18.41 14.72 13.08
C LYS A 173 18.34 14.91 11.58
N VAL A 174 17.14 14.85 11.01
CA VAL A 174 16.91 15.02 9.57
C VAL A 174 15.73 15.92 9.28
N SER A 175 15.85 16.69 8.21
CA SER A 175 14.72 17.45 7.67
C SER A 175 13.67 16.50 7.09
N SER A 176 12.41 16.94 7.07
CA SER A 176 11.30 16.21 6.46
C SER A 176 11.57 15.89 4.98
N ASP A 177 12.15 16.85 4.25
CA ASP A 177 12.56 16.67 2.85
C ASP A 177 13.59 15.54 2.67
N ARG A 178 14.57 15.47 3.58
CA ARG A 178 15.57 14.41 3.57
C ARG A 178 14.97 13.05 3.91
N LEU A 179 14.09 12.99 4.91
CA LEU A 179 13.37 11.77 5.28
C LEU A 179 12.52 11.26 4.11
N ARG A 180 11.82 12.16 3.39
CA ARG A 180 11.06 11.80 2.18
C ARG A 180 11.96 11.26 1.07
N THR A 181 13.13 11.85 0.88
CA THR A 181 14.12 11.34 -0.09
C THR A 181 14.55 9.90 0.24
N ASP A 182 14.79 9.58 1.51
CA ASP A 182 15.15 8.21 1.90
C ASP A 182 13.98 7.23 1.80
N LEU A 183 12.78 7.67 2.18
CA LEU A 183 11.57 6.88 2.05
C LEU A 183 11.30 6.54 0.57
N ALA A 184 11.38 7.53 -0.32
CA ALA A 184 11.20 7.34 -1.76
C ALA A 184 12.21 6.34 -2.33
N TRP A 185 13.47 6.44 -1.92
CA TRP A 185 14.49 5.47 -2.33
C TRP A 185 14.19 4.05 -1.82
N LEU A 186 13.77 3.90 -0.55
CA LEU A 186 13.40 2.60 0.02
C LEU A 186 12.15 2.01 -0.66
N TYR A 187 11.23 2.86 -1.12
CA TYR A 187 10.10 2.44 -1.96
C TYR A 187 10.56 1.93 -3.32
N GLU A 188 11.49 2.62 -3.99
CA GLU A 188 12.07 2.15 -5.25
C GLU A 188 12.77 0.79 -5.11
N GLN A 189 13.41 0.53 -3.97
CA GLN A 189 14.02 -0.78 -3.67
C GLN A 189 12.99 -1.84 -3.22
N GLN A 190 11.69 -1.53 -3.24
CA GLN A 190 10.58 -2.42 -2.87
C GLN A 190 10.66 -2.96 -1.42
N VAL A 191 11.40 -2.29 -0.54
CA VAL A 191 11.47 -2.63 0.89
C VAL A 191 10.41 -1.90 1.72
N LEU A 192 9.82 -0.84 1.15
CA LEU A 192 8.71 -0.09 1.73
C LEU A 192 7.62 0.17 0.70
N LEU A 193 6.39 0.36 1.17
CA LEU A 193 5.32 1.01 0.43
C LEU A 193 5.07 2.38 1.05
N LEU A 194 4.85 3.39 0.21
CA LEU A 194 4.53 4.74 0.65
C LEU A 194 3.11 5.10 0.24
N GLU A 195 2.37 5.64 1.19
CA GLU A 195 1.07 6.26 0.95
C GLU A 195 1.20 7.77 1.20
N THR A 196 0.74 8.59 0.25
CA THR A 196 0.79 10.05 0.33
C THR A 196 -0.62 10.62 0.14
N ASP A 197 -1.44 10.53 1.19
CA ASP A 197 -2.80 11.12 1.21
C ASP A 197 -2.84 12.20 2.31
N GLY A 198 -2.11 13.29 2.07
CA GLY A 198 -1.92 14.41 3.02
C GLY A 198 -0.83 14.19 4.08
N LEU A 199 -0.49 12.94 4.42
CA LEU A 199 0.62 12.61 5.30
C LEU A 199 1.32 11.34 4.79
N TRP A 200 2.66 11.32 4.79
CA TRP A 200 3.43 10.18 4.30
C TRP A 200 3.37 9.04 5.32
N ILE A 201 2.90 7.87 4.90
CA ILE A 201 2.86 6.65 5.72
C ILE A 201 3.74 5.61 5.05
N ALA A 202 4.73 5.11 5.79
CA ALA A 202 5.59 4.03 5.35
C ALA A 202 5.07 2.70 5.90
N LEU A 203 4.95 1.70 5.02
CA LEU A 203 4.58 0.32 5.34
C LEU A 203 5.73 -0.62 4.99
N LEU A 204 6.15 -1.46 5.92
CA LEU A 204 7.21 -2.46 5.69
C LEU A 204 6.72 -3.59 4.78
N THR A 205 7.51 -3.92 3.75
CA THR A 205 7.28 -5.12 2.94
C THR A 205 7.99 -6.32 3.54
N ARG A 206 7.70 -7.53 3.05
CA ARG A 206 8.44 -8.74 3.44
C ARG A 206 9.95 -8.61 3.18
N ASN A 207 10.33 -8.06 2.04
CA ASN A 207 11.75 -7.84 1.71
C ASN A 207 12.38 -6.82 2.67
N GLY A 208 11.64 -5.77 3.04
CA GLY A 208 12.09 -4.80 4.03
C GLY A 208 12.30 -5.41 5.42
N LEU A 209 11.46 -6.36 5.83
CA LEU A 209 11.64 -7.12 7.07
C LEU A 209 12.90 -7.99 7.03
N GLU A 210 13.11 -8.73 5.94
CA GLU A 210 14.31 -9.57 5.79
C GLU A 210 15.60 -8.74 5.78
N VAL A 211 15.57 -7.52 5.22
CA VAL A 211 16.68 -6.57 5.29
C VAL A 211 16.87 -6.02 6.71
N ALA A 212 15.79 -5.68 7.41
CA ALA A 212 15.86 -5.17 8.79
C ALA A 212 16.43 -6.22 9.78
N GLU A 213 16.10 -7.49 9.57
CA GLU A 213 16.59 -8.63 10.36
C GLU A 213 17.99 -9.12 9.93
N GLY A 214 18.53 -8.59 8.83
CA GLY A 214 19.86 -8.98 8.32
C GLY A 214 19.91 -10.29 7.56
N ARG A 215 18.75 -10.86 7.21
CA ARG A 215 18.61 -12.07 6.39
C ARG A 215 18.84 -11.78 4.90
N MET A 216 18.52 -10.55 4.48
CA MET A 216 18.75 -10.04 3.14
C MET A 216 19.59 -8.76 3.23
N TRP A 217 20.38 -8.47 2.19
CA TRP A 217 21.15 -7.22 2.10
C TRP A 217 20.91 -6.54 0.77
N ILE A 218 20.72 -5.21 0.83
CA ILE A 218 20.55 -4.34 -0.34
C ILE A 218 21.65 -3.26 -0.30
N PRO A 219 22.38 -3.05 -1.41
CA PRO A 219 23.36 -1.97 -1.51
C PRO A 219 22.74 -0.61 -1.20
N GLY A 220 23.39 0.20 -0.37
CA GLY A 220 22.84 1.50 0.07
C GLY A 220 21.97 1.43 1.32
N ILE A 221 21.94 0.28 2.00
CA ILE A 221 21.43 0.10 3.37
C ILE A 221 22.55 -0.54 4.20
N LYS A 222 22.81 0.00 5.39
CA LYS A 222 23.82 -0.53 6.29
C LYS A 222 23.43 -1.95 6.70
N ARG A 223 24.41 -2.86 6.78
CA ARG A 223 24.16 -4.22 7.23
C ARG A 223 23.83 -4.20 8.74
N PRO A 224 22.69 -4.74 9.16
CA PRO A 224 22.39 -4.85 10.59
C PRO A 224 23.38 -5.79 11.26
N GLU A 225 23.83 -5.41 12.46
CA GLU A 225 24.53 -6.34 13.32
C GLU A 225 23.56 -7.42 13.79
N PRO A 226 23.99 -8.69 13.87
CA PRO A 226 23.14 -9.75 14.40
C PRO A 226 22.70 -9.38 15.80
N LEU A 227 21.38 -9.40 16.05
CA LEU A 227 20.81 -9.22 17.38
C LEU A 227 21.44 -10.28 18.30
N ALA A 228 22.23 -9.83 19.28
CA ALA A 228 22.82 -10.65 20.33
C ALA A 228 21.74 -11.24 21.26
#